data_AF-A0A0C1ECS3-F1
#
_entry.id   AF-A0A0C1ECS3-F1
#
_cell.length_a   1.000
_cell.length_b   1.000
_cell.length_c   1.000
_cell.angle_alpha   90.00
_cell.angle_beta   90.00
_cell.angle_gamma   90.00
#
_symmetry.space_group_name_H-M   'P 1'
#
loop_
_entity.id
_entity.type
_entity.pdbx_description
1 polymer ?
#
loop_
_entity_poly.entity_id
_entity_poly.type
_entity_poly.pdbx_seq_one_letter_code
_entity_poly.pdbx_strand_id
1 'polypeptide(L)'
;MNILFSRTTWMTGLAIFSMFFGAGNVVFPLVLGQMAGDEIFSALPGLLLTSIGGPLLGLFGTILYKGDYKAFFSRTGKVPGYLLMLVCAGLLGPFAVMPRCVVLTYASFHTYFPNLSLFNFSLLFGIVALACIAKRDTVLPLLGYWLSPVLLGSLTLIIYLGMSSSEGSLQPSTQNSLEAFW
;
A
#
# COMPACT_ATOMS: atom_id res chain seq x y z
N MET A 1 -26.58 10.40 -19.65
CA MET A 1 -25.45 9.47 -19.87
C MET A 1 -24.11 9.96 -19.29
N ASN A 2 -23.76 11.26 -19.39
CA ASN A 2 -22.44 11.78 -18.94
C ASN A 2 -22.19 11.79 -17.42
N ILE A 3 -23.21 11.97 -16.60
CA ILE A 3 -23.10 12.03 -15.13
C ILE A 3 -22.72 10.68 -14.50
N LEU A 4 -23.20 9.56 -15.06
CA LEU A 4 -22.83 8.22 -14.60
C LEU A 4 -21.38 7.86 -14.96
N PHE A 5 -20.92 8.28 -16.15
CA PHE A 5 -19.53 8.08 -16.59
C PHE A 5 -18.53 8.86 -15.73
N SER A 6 -18.84 10.12 -15.39
CA SER A 6 -18.00 10.92 -14.49
C SER A 6 -17.91 10.29 -13.09
N ARG A 7 -19.05 9.89 -12.51
CA ARG A 7 -19.06 9.29 -11.16
C ARG A 7 -18.27 7.98 -11.09
N THR A 8 -18.43 7.09 -12.05
CA THR A 8 -17.68 5.83 -12.10
C THR A 8 -16.19 6.05 -12.32
N THR A 9 -15.81 7.05 -13.12
CA THR A 9 -14.39 7.39 -13.36
C THR A 9 -13.73 7.92 -12.09
N TRP A 10 -14.39 8.84 -11.38
CA TRP A 10 -13.92 9.35 -10.08
C TRP A 10 -13.83 8.25 -9.03
N MET A 11 -14.83 7.37 -8.94
CA MET A 11 -14.81 6.24 -8.00
C MET A 11 -13.69 5.25 -8.31
N THR A 12 -13.47 4.94 -9.59
CA THR A 12 -12.39 4.04 -10.01
C THR A 12 -11.02 4.65 -9.76
N GLY A 13 -10.85 5.95 -10.03
CA GLY A 13 -9.62 6.69 -9.71
C GLY A 13 -9.31 6.71 -8.22
N LEU A 14 -10.31 7.00 -7.37
CA LEU A 14 -10.17 6.97 -5.91
C LEU A 14 -9.88 5.56 -5.38
N ALA A 15 -10.46 4.52 -6.00
CA ALA A 15 -10.18 3.13 -5.64
C ALA A 15 -8.74 2.73 -6.02
N ILE A 16 -8.28 3.08 -7.22
CA ILE A 16 -6.88 2.84 -7.66
C ILE A 16 -5.91 3.61 -6.75
N PHE A 17 -6.23 4.86 -6.41
CA PHE A 17 -5.46 5.64 -5.45
C PHE A 17 -5.37 4.92 -4.10
N SER A 18 -6.49 4.47 -3.54
CA SER A 18 -6.50 3.77 -2.25
C SER A 18 -5.76 2.43 -2.30
N MET A 19 -5.77 1.73 -3.43
CA MET A 19 -5.00 0.49 -3.62
C MET A 19 -3.49 0.75 -3.65
N PHE A 20 -3.05 1.88 -4.21
CA PHE A 20 -1.64 2.27 -4.22
C PHE A 20 -1.19 2.95 -2.93
N PHE A 21 -2.06 3.63 -2.19
CA PHE A 21 -1.77 4.20 -0.86
C PHE A 21 -1.96 3.17 0.28
N GLY A 22 -1.67 1.89 0.02
CA GLY A 22 -1.72 0.84 1.04
C GLY A 22 -0.68 1.03 2.15
N ALA A 23 -0.75 0.18 3.19
CA ALA A 23 0.10 0.28 4.39
C ALA A 23 1.60 0.42 4.11
N GLY A 24 2.12 -0.25 3.09
CA GLY A 24 3.52 -0.11 2.67
C GLY A 24 3.85 1.30 2.19
N ASN A 25 3.05 1.86 1.28
CA ASN A 25 3.29 3.15 0.65
C ASN A 25 2.98 4.35 1.55
N VAL A 26 2.47 4.12 2.76
CA VAL A 26 2.28 5.15 3.79
C VAL A 26 3.34 5.04 4.88
N VAL A 27 3.68 3.82 5.32
CA VAL A 27 4.67 3.62 6.38
C VAL A 27 6.09 3.86 5.90
N PHE A 28 6.44 3.44 4.69
CA PHE A 28 7.81 3.63 4.18
C PHE A 28 8.21 5.10 4.04
N PRO A 29 7.40 6.00 3.46
CA PRO A 29 7.73 7.43 3.43
C PRO A 29 7.87 8.04 4.82
N LEU A 30 7.08 7.57 5.79
CA LEU A 30 7.14 8.08 7.17
C LEU A 30 8.47 7.69 7.84
N VAL A 31 8.86 6.42 7.70
CA VAL A 31 10.12 5.89 8.23
C VAL A 31 11.31 6.51 7.50
N LEU A 32 11.25 6.58 6.17
CA LEU A 32 12.30 7.21 5.36
C LEU A 32 12.43 8.70 5.69
N GLY A 33 11.32 9.40 5.93
CA GLY A 33 11.34 10.79 6.35
C GLY A 33 12.01 10.98 7.72
N GLN A 34 11.81 10.04 8.66
CA GLN A 34 12.51 10.05 9.95
C GLN A 34 14.00 9.72 9.80
N MET A 35 14.38 8.81 8.91
CA MET A 35 15.77 8.36 8.73
C MET A 35 16.61 9.32 7.87
N ALA A 36 16.02 9.93 6.85
CA ALA A 36 16.72 10.78 5.87
C ALA A 36 17.11 12.14 6.43
N GLY A 37 16.40 12.64 7.46
CA GLY A 37 16.69 13.93 8.08
C GLY A 37 16.82 15.05 7.05
N ASP A 38 18.00 15.67 6.96
CA ASP A 38 18.31 16.76 6.03
C ASP A 38 18.35 16.36 4.56
N GLU A 39 18.62 15.08 4.23
CA GLU A 39 18.83 14.60 2.86
C GLU A 39 17.52 14.12 2.18
N ILE A 40 16.36 14.51 2.71
CA ILE A 40 15.07 14.04 2.21
C ILE A 40 14.82 14.40 0.74
N PHE A 41 15.37 15.53 0.27
CA PHE A 41 15.24 15.97 -1.12
C PHE A 41 15.98 15.03 -2.11
N SER A 42 17.04 14.36 -1.66
CA SER A 42 17.76 13.36 -2.46
C SER A 42 17.04 12.00 -2.48
N ALA A 43 16.41 11.63 -1.36
CA ALA A 43 15.66 10.37 -1.22
C ALA A 43 14.28 10.40 -1.91
N LEU A 44 13.63 11.57 -1.97
CA LEU A 44 12.30 11.76 -2.56
C LEU A 44 12.14 11.20 -3.98
N PRO A 45 13.02 11.51 -4.96
CA PRO A 45 12.86 11.01 -6.33
C PRO A 45 12.98 9.48 -6.41
N GLY A 46 13.85 8.86 -5.61
CA GLY A 46 13.98 7.39 -5.55
C GLY A 46 12.70 6.74 -4.99
N LEU A 47 12.17 7.31 -3.91
CA LEU A 47 10.90 6.89 -3.31
C LEU A 47 9.73 7.03 -4.30
N LEU A 48 9.63 8.16 -5.01
CA LEU A 48 8.57 8.41 -5.98
C LEU A 48 8.65 7.41 -7.15
N LEU A 49 9.85 7.18 -7.70
CA LEU A 49 10.03 6.28 -8.83
C LEU A 49 9.69 4.83 -8.48
N THR A 50 10.11 4.36 -7.30
CA THR A 50 9.87 2.98 -6.85
C THR A 50 8.44 2.78 -6.37
N SER A 51 7.92 3.67 -5.52
CA SER A 51 6.61 3.54 -4.88
C SER A 51 5.45 3.78 -5.83
N ILE A 52 5.61 4.67 -6.82
CA ILE A 52 4.56 5.01 -7.80
C ILE A 52 4.84 4.36 -9.15
N GLY A 53 6.09 4.40 -9.62
CA GLY A 53 6.46 3.88 -10.94
C GLY A 53 6.21 2.38 -11.08
N GLY A 54 6.57 1.57 -10.08
CA GLY A 54 6.35 0.13 -10.10
C GLY A 54 4.88 -0.27 -10.28
N PRO A 55 3.97 0.16 -9.37
CA PRO A 55 2.55 -0.13 -9.50
C PRO A 55 1.91 0.44 -10.77
N LEU A 56 2.32 1.65 -11.21
CA LEU A 56 1.82 2.23 -12.46
C LEU A 56 2.25 1.43 -13.69
N LEU A 57 3.51 1.00 -13.77
CA LEU A 57 3.98 0.14 -14.86
C LEU A 57 3.21 -1.19 -14.91
N GLY A 58 2.93 -1.78 -13.75
CA GLY A 58 2.06 -2.95 -13.64
C GLY A 58 0.64 -2.69 -14.14
N LEU A 59 0.04 -1.56 -13.77
CA LEU A 59 -1.28 -1.15 -14.23
C LEU A 59 -1.31 -0.95 -15.75
N PHE A 60 -0.35 -0.23 -16.32
CA PHE A 60 -0.22 -0.05 -17.77
C PHE A 60 -0.05 -1.37 -18.50
N GLY A 61 0.80 -2.26 -17.96
CA GLY A 61 0.95 -3.62 -18.47
C GLY A 61 -0.36 -4.37 -18.50
N THR A 62 -1.17 -4.29 -17.44
CA THR A 62 -2.45 -5.01 -17.36
C THR A 62 -3.49 -4.43 -18.34
N ILE A 63 -3.51 -3.10 -18.52
CA ILE A 63 -4.40 -2.41 -19.46
C ILE A 63 -4.10 -2.82 -20.91
N LEU A 64 -2.81 -2.95 -21.27
CA LEU A 64 -2.40 -3.32 -22.62
C LEU A 64 -2.92 -4.71 -23.03
N TYR A 65 -3.13 -5.60 -22.07
CA TYR A 65 -3.68 -6.95 -22.26
C TYR A 65 -5.17 -7.05 -21.89
N LYS A 66 -5.89 -5.92 -21.84
CA LYS A 66 -7.34 -5.85 -21.54
C LYS A 66 -7.73 -6.55 -20.22
N GLY A 67 -6.84 -6.58 -19.23
CA GLY A 67 -7.10 -7.26 -17.96
C GLY A 67 -6.80 -8.77 -17.94
N ASP A 68 -6.34 -9.36 -19.05
CA ASP A 68 -6.00 -10.79 -19.09
C ASP A 68 -4.59 -11.05 -18.56
N TYR A 69 -4.53 -11.34 -17.26
CA TYR A 69 -3.29 -11.69 -16.56
C TYR A 69 -2.68 -12.98 -17.10
N LYS A 70 -3.46 -13.94 -17.61
CA LYS A 70 -2.92 -15.19 -18.17
C LYS A 70 -2.20 -14.90 -19.48
N ALA A 71 -2.80 -14.07 -20.33
CA ALA A 71 -2.17 -13.63 -21.57
C ALA A 71 -0.87 -12.85 -21.29
N PHE A 72 -0.87 -11.98 -20.28
CA PHE A 72 0.31 -11.22 -19.85
C PHE A 72 1.48 -12.15 -19.44
N PHE A 73 1.24 -13.07 -18.50
CA PHE A 73 2.28 -13.98 -18.01
C PHE A 73 2.69 -15.06 -19.03
N SER A 74 1.81 -15.42 -19.97
CA SER A 74 2.11 -16.41 -21.01
C SER A 74 3.20 -15.97 -22.00
N ARG A 75 3.48 -14.66 -22.09
CA ARG A 75 4.53 -14.10 -22.95
C ARG A 75 5.93 -14.58 -22.58
N THR A 76 6.16 -14.88 -21.31
CA THR A 76 7.43 -15.44 -20.81
C THR A 76 7.54 -16.95 -21.09
N GLY A 77 6.45 -17.61 -21.48
CA GLY A 77 6.33 -19.05 -21.73
C GLY A 77 5.29 -19.71 -20.81
N LYS A 78 4.69 -20.83 -21.23
CA LYS A 78 3.59 -21.50 -20.50
C LYS A 78 3.98 -21.95 -19.09
N VAL A 79 5.15 -22.59 -18.95
CA VAL A 79 5.68 -23.08 -17.67
C VAL A 79 6.22 -21.94 -16.78
N PRO A 80 7.14 -21.08 -17.26
CA PRO A 80 7.66 -19.98 -16.42
C PRO A 80 6.59 -18.94 -16.07
N GLY A 81 5.63 -18.67 -16.96
CA GLY A 81 4.52 -17.76 -16.69
C GLY A 81 3.58 -18.25 -15.59
N TYR A 82 3.27 -19.56 -15.57
CA TYR A 82 2.47 -20.15 -14.49
C TYR A 82 3.20 -20.13 -13.15
N LEU A 83 4.50 -20.47 -13.15
CA LEU A 83 5.31 -20.44 -11.94
C LEU A 83 5.41 -19.02 -11.37
N LEU A 84 5.64 -18.02 -12.23
CA LEU A 84 5.69 -16.62 -11.81
C LEU A 84 4.36 -16.15 -11.23
N MET A 85 3.23 -16.51 -11.87
CA MET A 85 1.89 -16.21 -11.34
C MET A 85 1.67 -16.84 -9.97
N LEU A 86 2.09 -18.09 -9.76
CA LEU A 86 1.98 -18.79 -8.49
C LEU A 86 2.83 -18.11 -7.41
N VAL A 87 4.07 -17.75 -7.73
CA VAL A 87 4.97 -17.03 -6.81
C VAL A 87 4.41 -15.67 -6.43
N CYS A 88 3.93 -14.88 -7.40
CA CYS A 88 3.29 -13.59 -7.13
C CYS A 88 2.04 -13.74 -6.26
N ALA A 89 1.15 -14.68 -6.59
CA ALA A 89 -0.05 -14.94 -5.81
C ALA A 89 0.29 -15.42 -4.39
N GLY A 90 1.32 -16.26 -4.23
CA GLY A 90 1.81 -16.72 -2.93
C GLY A 90 2.40 -15.60 -2.08
N LEU A 91 3.23 -14.74 -2.68
CA LEU A 91 3.83 -13.59 -1.98
C LEU A 91 2.76 -12.59 -1.53
N LEU A 92 1.77 -12.31 -2.39
CA LEU A 92 0.66 -11.40 -2.09
C LEU A 92 -0.28 -11.97 -1.01
N GLY A 93 -0.51 -13.27 -1.02
CA GLY A 93 -1.36 -13.95 -0.05
C GLY A 93 -0.58 -14.37 1.20
N PRO A 94 -0.29 -15.67 1.36
CA PRO A 94 0.16 -16.23 2.63
C PRO A 94 1.59 -15.89 3.04
N PHE A 95 2.51 -15.61 2.10
CA PHE A 95 3.94 -15.68 2.43
C PHE A 95 4.57 -14.36 2.89
N ALA A 96 4.16 -13.22 2.33
CA ALA A 96 4.85 -11.96 2.61
C ALA A 96 3.90 -10.82 2.95
N VAL A 97 2.98 -10.48 2.03
CA VAL A 97 2.20 -9.24 2.15
C VAL A 97 1.15 -9.32 3.24
N MET A 98 0.34 -10.39 3.30
CA MET A 98 -0.68 -10.51 4.37
C MET A 98 -0.06 -10.59 5.78
N PRO A 99 0.94 -11.46 6.05
CA PRO A 99 1.55 -11.50 7.37
C PRO A 99 2.13 -10.16 7.81
N ARG A 100 2.78 -9.43 6.89
CA ARG A 100 3.33 -8.11 7.16
C ARG A 100 2.26 -7.10 7.56
N CYS A 101 1.13 -7.07 6.85
CA CYS A 101 0.01 -6.19 7.19
C CYS A 101 -0.57 -6.51 8.57
N VAL A 102 -0.68 -7.80 8.93
CA VAL A 102 -1.15 -8.24 10.26
C VAL A 102 -0.22 -7.76 11.36
N VAL A 103 1.09 -8.04 11.24
CA VAL A 103 2.08 -7.68 12.26
C VAL A 103 2.21 -6.17 12.43
N LEU A 104 2.16 -5.42 11.32
CA LEU A 104 2.19 -3.95 11.36
C LEU A 104 0.97 -3.39 12.08
N THR A 105 -0.22 -3.89 11.77
CA THR A 105 -1.45 -3.45 12.45
C THR A 105 -1.41 -3.86 13.92
N TYR A 106 -0.92 -5.05 14.23
CA TYR A 106 -0.73 -5.51 15.61
C TYR A 106 0.23 -4.60 16.38
N ALA A 107 1.37 -4.23 15.80
CA ALA A 107 2.34 -3.34 16.44
C ALA A 107 1.72 -1.98 16.79
N SER A 108 0.92 -1.41 15.89
CA SER A 108 0.19 -0.16 16.16
C SER A 108 -0.85 -0.30 17.27
N PHE A 109 -1.56 -1.44 17.35
CA PHE A 109 -2.57 -1.69 18.39
C PHE A 109 -1.96 -2.09 19.74
N HIS A 110 -0.82 -2.77 19.74
CA HIS A 110 -0.12 -3.23 20.93
C HIS A 110 0.31 -2.05 21.83
N THR A 111 0.67 -0.91 21.22
CA THR A 111 0.97 0.34 21.96
C THR A 111 -0.20 0.81 22.83
N TYR A 112 -1.45 0.57 22.41
CA TYR A 112 -2.65 0.94 23.16
C TYR A 112 -3.17 -0.20 24.04
N PHE A 113 -2.92 -1.45 23.67
CA PHE A 113 -3.41 -2.66 24.36
C PHE A 113 -2.29 -3.69 24.56
N PRO A 114 -1.49 -3.59 25.63
CA PRO A 114 -0.29 -4.43 25.83
C PRO A 114 -0.58 -5.90 26.15
N ASN A 115 -1.82 -6.26 26.52
CA ASN A 115 -2.20 -7.63 26.87
C ASN A 115 -2.74 -8.47 25.68
N LEU A 116 -2.75 -7.91 24.47
CA LEU A 116 -3.26 -8.64 23.30
C LEU A 116 -2.21 -9.63 22.78
N SER A 117 -2.54 -10.92 22.80
CA SER A 117 -1.75 -11.96 22.15
C SER A 117 -1.81 -11.83 20.62
N LEU A 118 -0.64 -11.93 19.98
CA LEU A 118 -0.49 -11.91 18.52
C LEU A 118 -1.39 -12.92 17.82
N PHE A 119 -1.55 -14.11 18.40
CA PHE A 119 -2.35 -15.19 17.81
C PHE A 119 -3.84 -14.81 17.72
N ASN A 120 -4.40 -14.27 18.80
CA ASN A 120 -5.80 -13.85 18.84
C ASN A 120 -6.06 -12.68 17.89
N PHE A 121 -5.12 -11.73 17.82
CA PHE A 121 -5.23 -10.60 16.89
C PHE A 121 -5.18 -11.05 15.42
N SER A 122 -4.24 -11.93 15.06
CA SER A 122 -4.12 -12.47 13.71
C SER A 122 -5.37 -13.24 13.29
N LEU A 123 -5.93 -14.05 14.19
CA LEU A 123 -7.18 -14.79 13.95
C LEU A 123 -8.36 -13.84 13.71
N LEU A 124 -8.52 -12.82 14.58
CA LEU A 124 -9.57 -11.81 14.43
C LEU A 124 -9.42 -11.04 13.11
N PHE A 125 -8.20 -10.59 12.79
CA PHE A 125 -7.90 -9.88 11.55
C PHE A 125 -8.26 -10.74 10.33
N GLY A 126 -7.92 -12.03 10.36
CA GLY A 126 -8.26 -12.99 9.30
C GLY A 126 -9.78 -13.15 9.12
N ILE A 127 -10.54 -13.26 10.21
CA ILE A 127 -12.01 -13.36 10.16
C ILE A 127 -12.64 -12.09 9.56
N VAL A 128 -12.19 -10.91 10.00
CA VAL A 128 -12.69 -9.63 9.47
C VAL A 128 -12.33 -9.46 8.00
N ALA A 129 -11.10 -9.79 7.62
CA ALA A 129 -10.66 -9.75 6.23
C ALA A 129 -11.49 -10.70 5.35
N LEU A 130 -11.74 -11.94 5.81
CA LEU A 130 -12.60 -12.90 5.11
C LEU A 130 -14.04 -12.39 4.99
N ALA A 131 -14.61 -11.82 6.06
CA ALA A 131 -15.95 -11.25 6.04
C ALA A 131 -16.07 -10.08 5.05
N CYS A 132 -15.02 -9.26 4.93
CA CYS A 132 -14.95 -8.16 3.99
C CYS A 132 -14.89 -8.66 2.53
N ILE A 133 -14.08 -9.69 2.24
CA ILE A 133 -13.89 -10.23 0.90
C ILE A 133 -15.08 -11.10 0.45
N ALA A 134 -15.81 -11.71 1.39
CA ALA A 134 -16.99 -12.53 1.09
C ALA A 134 -18.05 -11.76 0.27
N LYS A 135 -18.09 -10.42 0.37
CA LYS A 135 -18.95 -9.55 -0.43
C LYS A 135 -18.17 -8.89 -1.57
N ARG A 136 -17.96 -9.63 -2.66
CA ARG A 136 -17.13 -9.21 -3.81
C ARG A 136 -17.59 -7.90 -4.46
N ASP A 137 -18.91 -7.67 -4.54
CA ASP A 137 -19.48 -6.45 -5.14
C ASP A 137 -19.22 -5.18 -4.31
N THR A 138 -18.88 -5.33 -3.03
CA THR A 138 -18.70 -4.18 -2.13
C THR A 138 -17.25 -3.72 -2.05
N VAL A 139 -16.28 -4.51 -2.53
CA VAL A 139 -14.84 -4.20 -2.38
C VAL A 139 -14.44 -2.91 -3.11
N LEU A 140 -14.86 -2.74 -4.36
CA LEU A 140 -14.56 -1.54 -5.15
C LEU A 140 -15.17 -0.26 -4.53
N PRO A 141 -16.48 -0.22 -4.19
CA PRO A 141 -17.06 0.90 -3.45
C PRO A 141 -16.43 1.15 -2.09
N LEU A 142 -16.05 0.10 -1.35
CA LEU A 142 -15.42 0.22 -0.04
C LEU A 142 -14.05 0.89 -0.14
N LEU A 143 -13.22 0.48 -1.11
CA LEU A 143 -11.92 1.09 -1.38
C LEU A 143 -12.06 2.55 -1.82
N GLY A 144 -12.94 2.82 -2.79
CA GLY A 144 -13.07 4.15 -3.38
C GLY A 144 -13.79 5.17 -2.50
N TYR A 145 -14.88 4.79 -1.84
CA TYR A 145 -15.74 5.73 -1.10
C TYR A 145 -15.41 5.81 0.39
N TRP A 146 -15.00 4.70 1.00
CA TRP A 146 -14.74 4.65 2.45
C TRP A 146 -13.25 4.74 2.77
N LEU A 147 -12.42 3.93 2.12
CA LEU A 147 -11.01 3.84 2.47
C LEU A 147 -10.21 5.05 1.97
N SER A 148 -10.52 5.54 0.77
CA SER A 148 -9.86 6.71 0.18
C SER A 148 -9.95 7.99 1.04
N PRO A 149 -11.14 8.47 1.48
CA PRO A 149 -11.20 9.68 2.30
C PRO A 149 -10.56 9.49 3.68
N VAL A 150 -10.64 8.30 4.28
CA VAL A 150 -9.94 7.99 5.54
C VAL A 150 -8.43 8.07 5.35
N LEU A 151 -7.90 7.52 4.25
CA LEU A 151 -6.48 7.61 3.89
C LEU A 151 -6.03 9.07 3.73
N LEU A 152 -6.71 9.86 2.88
CA LEU A 152 -6.36 11.27 2.67
C LEU A 152 -6.46 12.09 3.97
N GLY A 153 -7.52 11.86 4.75
CA GLY A 153 -7.72 12.53 6.03
C GLY A 153 -6.62 12.19 7.02
N SER A 154 -6.24 10.92 7.15
CA SER A 154 -5.15 10.49 8.02
C SER A 154 -3.80 11.08 7.60
N LEU A 155 -3.50 11.11 6.30
CA LEU A 155 -2.26 11.68 5.78
C LEU A 155 -2.19 13.19 6.06
N THR A 156 -3.30 13.91 5.81
CA THR A 156 -3.38 15.35 6.05
C THR A 156 -3.24 15.66 7.54
N LEU A 157 -3.83 14.84 8.40
CA LEU A 157 -3.70 14.95 9.84
C LEU A 157 -2.26 14.69 10.31
N ILE A 158 -1.58 13.67 9.79
CA ILE A 158 -0.18 13.40 10.11
C ILE A 158 0.72 14.55 9.67
N ILE A 159 0.53 15.10 8.47
CA ILE A 159 1.28 16.25 7.98
C ILE A 159 1.03 17.47 8.87
N TYR A 160 -0.23 17.75 9.18
CA TYR A 160 -0.61 18.87 10.05
C TYR A 160 0.01 18.75 11.44
N LEU A 161 -0.09 17.56 12.06
CA LEU A 161 0.54 17.29 13.35
C LEU A 161 2.05 17.46 13.25
N GLY A 162 2.70 16.89 12.23
CA GLY A 162 4.13 17.03 11.99
C GLY A 162 4.60 18.48 11.84
N MET A 163 3.81 19.34 11.18
CA MET A 163 4.11 20.78 11.08
C MET A 163 3.91 21.53 12.40
N SER A 164 2.97 21.08 13.23
CA SER A 164 2.67 21.68 14.55
C SER A 164 3.60 21.21 15.67
N SER A 165 4.25 20.05 15.50
CA SER A 165 5.21 19.49 16.44
C SER A 165 6.47 20.36 16.48
N SER A 166 6.65 21.10 17.57
CA SER A 166 7.83 21.96 17.83
C SER A 166 9.04 21.16 18.34
N GLU A 167 9.27 19.94 17.86
CA GLU A 167 10.54 19.23 18.05
C GLU A 167 11.46 19.59 16.88
N GLY A 168 12.07 20.76 17.02
CA GLY A 168 13.10 21.26 16.14
C GLY A 168 14.39 20.45 16.28
N SER A 169 14.66 19.62 15.30
CA SER A 169 15.95 19.41 14.63
C SER A 169 15.77 18.17 13.76
N LEU A 170 16.02 18.31 12.47
CA LEU A 170 16.20 17.15 11.60
C LEU A 170 17.32 16.34 12.24
N GLN A 171 17.02 15.12 12.71
CA GLN A 171 18.06 14.25 13.24
C GLN A 171 19.10 14.07 12.13
N PRO A 172 20.40 14.22 12.44
CA PRO A 172 21.44 14.07 11.44
C PRO A 172 21.32 12.69 10.80
N SER A 173 21.37 12.65 9.47
CA SER A 173 21.18 11.44 8.67
C SER A 173 22.10 10.31 9.15
N THR A 174 21.50 9.25 9.70
CA THR A 174 22.25 8.11 10.24
C THR A 174 22.75 7.13 9.17
N GLN A 175 22.32 7.30 7.91
CA GLN A 175 22.68 6.42 6.79
C GLN A 175 23.21 7.19 5.58
N ASN A 176 24.20 6.58 4.90
CA ASN A 176 24.72 7.04 3.61
C ASN A 176 23.58 7.16 2.59
N SER A 177 23.61 8.22 1.78
CA SER A 177 22.61 8.55 0.75
C SER A 177 22.31 7.43 -0.26
N LEU A 178 23.17 6.40 -0.35
CA LEU A 178 22.97 5.22 -1.20
C LEU A 178 22.04 4.15 -0.59
N GLU A 179 21.89 4.09 0.73
CA GLU A 179 21.01 3.11 1.40
C GLU A 179 19.56 3.58 1.45
N ALA A 180 19.29 4.86 1.23
CA ALA A 180 17.94 5.42 1.11
C ALA A 180 17.23 5.02 -0.20
N PHE A 181 17.97 4.45 -1.17
CA PHE A 181 17.44 4.02 -2.46
C PHE A 181 16.97 2.55 -2.51
N TRP A 182 17.17 1.77 -1.44
CA TRP A 182 16.82 0.35 -1.33
C TRP A 182 16.07 0.05 -0.03
#